data_AF-A0A7S3QJF1-F1
#
_entry.id   AF-A0A7S3QJF1-F1
#
_cell.length_a   1.000
_cell.length_b   1.000
_cell.length_c   1.000
_cell.angle_alpha   90.00
_cell.angle_beta   90.00
_cell.angle_gamma   90.00
#
_symmetry.space_group_name_H-M   'P 1'
#
loop_
_entity.id
_entity.type
_entity.pdbx_description
1 polymer ?
#
loop_
_entity_poly.entity_id
_entity_poly.type
_entity_poly.pdbx_seq_one_letter_code
_entity_poly.pdbx_strand_id
1 'polypeptide(L)'
;HMMIASFLSITFLLSIAVNSSFASDDYATAHITHDMSQTLARLDVECTQKHNDRYLSLVNKDGSYHTKTCGWLDNQNFYKRQNHCRRDYNSVHGLSAAKDGCPVTCERFDFYLQNVNPQHGTFTKRTCLWLYINFSQYHSDCSSDFVLPFPGLKSAKNTCKALCETCSAGPTPTNAPTPCNESRKDKYFVSIKPNGKIVTRKCGWLSRNPGKKLLHCGRTSSHGDFLSASVTCPFTCQVCH
;
A
#
# COMPACT_ATOMS: atom_id res chain seq x y z
N HIS A 1 -4.26 69.39 14.69
CA HIS A 1 -5.54 70.10 14.88
C HIS A 1 -6.62 69.29 14.16
N MET A 2 -7.32 68.37 14.85
CA MET A 2 -8.64 68.60 15.49
C MET A 2 -9.66 69.13 14.45
N MET A 3 -10.74 68.43 14.09
CA MET A 3 -11.87 68.05 14.95
C MET A 3 -12.88 67.09 14.26
N ILE A 4 -13.45 66.18 15.07
CA ILE A 4 -14.90 65.86 15.25
C ILE A 4 -15.64 65.18 14.06
N ALA A 5 -15.99 63.89 14.11
CA ALA A 5 -17.00 63.13 14.88
C ALA A 5 -18.34 62.95 14.14
N SER A 6 -18.87 61.72 14.18
CA SER A 6 -20.29 61.31 14.31
C SER A 6 -20.54 59.98 13.58
N PHE A 7 -20.66 58.88 14.32
CA PHE A 7 -21.92 58.27 14.79
C PHE A 7 -22.80 57.72 13.66
N LEU A 8 -22.90 56.38 13.58
CA LEU A 8 -24.18 55.67 13.58
C LEU A 8 -23.93 54.16 13.77
N SER A 9 -24.07 53.75 15.03
CA SER A 9 -24.26 52.38 15.47
C SER A 9 -25.70 52.00 15.17
N ILE A 10 -25.92 50.94 14.38
CA ILE A 10 -27.26 50.34 14.21
C ILE A 10 -27.16 48.90 14.70
N THR A 11 -27.44 48.75 15.98
CA THR A 11 -27.79 47.51 16.66
C THR A 11 -29.23 47.18 16.31
N PHE A 12 -29.46 46.20 15.44
CA PHE A 12 -30.80 45.61 15.27
C PHE A 12 -30.87 44.32 16.08
N LEU A 13 -31.39 44.46 17.30
CA LEU A 13 -31.98 43.39 18.08
C LEU A 13 -33.31 43.01 17.42
N LEU A 14 -33.41 41.81 16.85
CA LEU A 14 -34.69 41.16 16.65
C LEU A 14 -34.73 39.87 17.47
N SER A 15 -35.28 40.01 18.67
CA SER A 15 -35.83 38.92 19.45
C SER A 15 -37.13 38.46 18.79
N ILE A 16 -37.15 37.24 18.26
CA ILE A 16 -38.39 36.50 18.02
C ILE A 16 -38.29 35.22 18.84
N ALA A 17 -38.86 35.27 20.03
CA ALA A 17 -39.33 34.10 20.74
C ALA A 17 -40.74 33.80 20.25
N VAL A 18 -40.92 32.66 19.60
CA VAL A 18 -42.24 32.01 19.50
C VAL A 18 -42.07 30.58 19.98
N ASN A 19 -42.55 30.36 21.20
CA ASN A 19 -42.92 29.05 21.69
C ASN A 19 -44.17 28.60 20.94
N SER A 20 -44.12 27.44 20.30
CA SER A 20 -45.25 26.51 20.21
C SER A 20 -44.82 25.21 19.54
N SER A 21 -44.63 24.19 20.37
CA SER A 21 -45.15 22.82 20.19
C SER A 21 -45.42 22.36 18.76
N PHE A 22 -44.51 21.53 18.23
CA PHE A 22 -44.87 20.54 17.22
C PHE A 22 -44.46 19.15 17.68
N ALA A 23 -45.42 18.25 17.48
CA ALA A 23 -45.44 16.87 17.90
C ALA A 23 -44.29 16.05 17.28
N SER A 24 -44.01 14.96 17.98
CA SER A 24 -43.27 13.79 17.50
C SER A 24 -43.80 13.35 16.14
N ASP A 25 -42.95 13.39 15.13
CA ASP A 25 -43.08 12.58 13.91
C ASP A 25 -41.71 11.96 13.61
N ASP A 26 -41.56 10.70 14.05
CA ASP A 26 -40.50 9.77 13.71
C ASP A 26 -40.60 9.37 12.22
N TYR A 27 -40.20 10.22 11.26
CA TYR A 27 -40.10 9.75 9.85
C TYR A 27 -39.18 10.62 8.97
N ALA A 28 -37.85 10.62 9.21
CA ALA A 28 -36.91 11.22 8.24
C ALA A 28 -35.46 10.68 8.29
N THR A 29 -35.23 9.41 8.61
CA THR A 29 -33.87 8.80 8.57
C THR A 29 -33.74 7.70 7.52
N ALA A 30 -34.49 7.79 6.41
CA ALA A 30 -34.50 6.77 5.36
C ALA A 30 -33.97 7.23 3.99
N HIS A 31 -33.67 8.52 3.77
CA HIS A 31 -33.32 9.02 2.43
C HIS A 31 -31.84 9.29 2.14
N ILE A 32 -30.93 9.15 3.12
CA ILE A 32 -29.49 9.41 2.90
C ILE A 32 -28.68 8.10 2.68
N THR A 33 -29.20 6.94 3.06
CA THR A 33 -28.49 5.66 2.94
C THR A 33 -28.55 5.03 1.54
N HIS A 34 -29.43 5.50 0.65
CA HIS A 34 -29.57 4.92 -0.69
C HIS A 34 -28.56 5.46 -1.71
N ASP A 35 -27.96 6.63 -1.45
CA ASP A 35 -27.03 7.30 -2.39
C ASP A 35 -25.56 6.86 -2.19
N MET A 36 -25.15 6.62 -0.94
CA MET A 36 -23.80 6.09 -0.66
C MET A 36 -23.62 4.63 -1.10
N SER A 37 -24.70 3.85 -1.15
CA SER A 37 -24.65 2.45 -1.63
C SER A 37 -24.44 2.37 -3.14
N GLN A 38 -24.98 3.31 -3.92
CA GLN A 38 -24.72 3.38 -5.38
C GLN A 38 -23.30 3.88 -5.69
N THR A 39 -22.73 4.74 -4.84
CA THR A 39 -21.34 5.19 -4.96
C THR A 39 -20.34 4.09 -4.63
N LEU A 40 -20.64 3.24 -3.63
CA LEU A 40 -19.81 2.08 -3.27
C LEU A 40 -19.93 0.93 -4.29
N ALA A 41 -21.09 0.70 -4.91
CA ALA A 41 -21.26 -0.31 -5.96
C ALA A 41 -20.54 0.07 -7.28
N ARG A 42 -20.22 1.35 -7.49
CA ARG A 42 -19.36 1.81 -8.60
C ARG A 42 -17.86 1.66 -8.33
N LEU A 43 -17.46 1.30 -7.11
CA LEU A 43 -16.06 1.21 -6.68
C LEU A 43 -15.52 -0.22 -6.58
N ASP A 44 -16.34 -1.25 -6.81
CA ASP A 44 -15.87 -2.58 -7.21
C ASP A 44 -15.46 -2.56 -8.69
N VAL A 45 -14.60 -1.60 -9.05
CA VAL A 45 -13.79 -1.73 -10.24
C VAL A 45 -12.81 -2.84 -9.90
N GLU A 46 -13.17 -4.07 -10.25
CA GLU A 46 -12.20 -5.15 -10.31
C GLU A 46 -10.99 -4.60 -11.07
N CYS A 47 -9.86 -4.46 -10.37
CA CYS A 47 -8.60 -4.04 -10.97
C CYS A 47 -8.05 -5.21 -11.80
N THR A 48 -8.82 -5.66 -12.80
CA THR A 48 -8.40 -6.68 -13.74
C THR A 48 -7.49 -6.03 -14.76
N GLN A 49 -6.19 -6.00 -14.43
CA GLN A 49 -5.17 -5.69 -15.40
C GLN A 49 -4.80 -6.96 -16.16
N LYS A 50 -5.02 -6.98 -17.48
CA LYS A 50 -4.55 -8.05 -18.36
C LYS A 50 -3.13 -7.77 -18.82
N HIS A 51 -2.39 -8.84 -19.08
CA HIS A 51 -1.01 -8.75 -19.59
C HIS A 51 -0.90 -7.95 -20.91
N ASN A 52 -1.96 -7.99 -21.73
CA ASN A 52 -2.01 -7.37 -23.05
C ASN A 52 -2.65 -5.98 -23.06
N ASP A 53 -3.09 -5.47 -21.90
CA ASP A 53 -3.66 -4.12 -21.83
C ASP A 53 -2.60 -3.10 -22.23
N ARG A 54 -3.01 -2.13 -23.04
CA ARG A 54 -2.11 -1.15 -23.65
C ARG A 54 -2.20 0.18 -22.91
N TYR A 55 -1.07 0.84 -22.79
CA TYR A 55 -0.97 2.18 -22.23
C TYR A 55 -0.11 3.08 -23.12
N LEU A 56 -0.26 4.39 -22.93
CA LEU A 56 0.50 5.41 -23.64
C LEU A 56 1.90 5.55 -23.03
N SER A 57 2.94 5.26 -23.82
CA SER A 57 4.33 5.24 -23.36
C SER A 57 5.10 6.52 -23.68
N LEU A 58 4.79 7.16 -24.80
CA LEU A 58 5.46 8.36 -25.28
C LEU A 58 4.53 9.07 -26.27
N VAL A 59 4.46 10.40 -26.18
CA VAL A 59 3.82 11.27 -27.18
C VAL A 59 4.91 12.19 -27.73
N ASN A 60 5.06 12.18 -29.05
CA ASN A 60 6.02 13.01 -29.77
C ASN A 60 5.43 14.39 -30.05
N LYS A 61 6.28 15.35 -30.44
CA LYS A 61 5.86 16.74 -30.70
C LYS A 61 4.93 16.87 -31.91
N ASP A 62 4.99 15.93 -32.85
CA ASP A 62 4.13 15.84 -34.02
C ASP A 62 2.75 15.23 -33.72
N GLY A 63 2.48 14.86 -32.47
CA GLY A 63 1.25 14.19 -32.06
C GLY A 63 1.26 12.68 -32.28
N SER A 64 2.30 12.12 -32.90
CA SER A 64 2.46 10.66 -32.98
C SER A 64 2.72 10.08 -31.59
N TYR A 65 2.28 8.85 -31.37
CA TYR A 65 2.39 8.22 -30.06
C TYR A 65 2.84 6.77 -30.14
N HIS A 66 3.52 6.34 -29.09
CA HIS A 66 3.93 4.96 -28.89
C HIS A 66 3.15 4.35 -27.74
N THR A 67 2.66 3.13 -27.96
CA THR A 67 2.00 2.33 -26.93
C THR A 67 2.84 1.13 -26.53
N LYS A 68 2.64 0.67 -25.30
CA LYS A 68 3.25 -0.54 -24.76
C LYS A 68 2.21 -1.32 -23.98
N THR A 69 2.49 -2.59 -23.69
CA THR A 69 1.58 -3.44 -22.91
C THR A 69 1.99 -3.50 -21.44
N CYS A 70 1.04 -3.78 -20.55
CA CYS A 70 1.33 -3.99 -19.14
C CYS A 70 2.32 -5.14 -18.92
N GLY A 71 2.28 -6.17 -19.75
CA GLY A 71 3.25 -7.26 -19.74
C GLY A 71 4.69 -6.84 -20.08
N TRP A 72 4.85 -5.92 -21.03
CA TRP A 72 6.16 -5.33 -21.30
C TRP A 72 6.67 -4.54 -20.09
N LEU A 73 5.76 -3.79 -19.44
CA LEU A 73 6.07 -2.96 -18.29
C LEU A 73 6.49 -3.82 -17.08
N ASP A 74 5.80 -4.93 -16.83
CA ASP A 74 6.11 -5.87 -15.76
C ASP A 74 7.45 -6.60 -15.96
N ASN A 75 7.91 -6.72 -17.22
CA ASN A 75 9.25 -7.25 -17.52
C ASN A 75 10.37 -6.20 -17.45
N GLN A 76 10.04 -4.92 -17.19
CA GLN A 76 11.08 -3.89 -17.03
C GLN A 76 11.71 -3.93 -15.63
N ASN A 77 12.98 -3.53 -15.58
CA ASN A 77 13.66 -3.25 -14.32
C ASN A 77 12.96 -2.13 -13.53
N PHE A 78 13.25 -2.07 -12.23
CA PHE A 78 12.62 -1.14 -11.29
C PHE A 78 12.64 0.32 -11.78
N TYR A 79 13.81 0.83 -12.18
CA TYR A 79 13.97 2.24 -12.59
C TYR A 79 13.15 2.58 -13.84
N LYS A 80 13.17 1.70 -14.85
CA LYS A 80 12.39 1.91 -16.08
C LYS A 80 10.90 1.87 -15.78
N ARG A 81 10.47 0.88 -14.99
CA ARG A 81 9.06 0.72 -14.64
C ARG A 81 8.52 1.93 -13.87
N GLN A 82 9.28 2.40 -12.89
CA GLN A 82 8.96 3.63 -12.15
C GLN A 82 8.88 4.86 -13.06
N ASN A 83 9.84 5.04 -13.97
CA ASN A 83 9.83 6.16 -14.91
C ASN A 83 8.62 6.14 -15.85
N HIS A 84 8.05 4.96 -16.15
CA HIS A 84 6.80 4.87 -16.92
C HIS A 84 5.59 5.19 -16.05
N CYS A 85 5.49 4.61 -14.85
CA CYS A 85 4.36 4.81 -13.95
C CYS A 85 4.22 6.25 -13.45
N ARG A 86 5.32 7.01 -13.35
CA ARG A 86 5.31 8.42 -12.91
C ARG A 86 4.94 9.43 -14.01
N ARG A 87 4.89 9.01 -15.27
CA ARG A 87 4.57 9.93 -16.37
C ARG A 87 3.06 10.08 -16.48
N ASP A 88 2.63 11.32 -16.36
CA ASP A 88 1.26 11.71 -16.64
C ASP A 88 1.14 12.14 -18.10
N TYR A 89 0.21 11.51 -18.80
CA TYR A 89 -0.17 11.88 -20.14
C TYR A 89 -1.68 12.08 -20.17
N ASN A 90 -2.14 13.07 -20.92
CA ASN A 90 -3.55 13.16 -21.28
C ASN A 90 -3.94 11.91 -22.09
N SER A 91 -5.16 11.42 -21.87
CA SER A 91 -5.67 10.28 -22.64
C SER A 91 -5.72 10.64 -24.13
N VAL A 92 -5.20 9.76 -24.97
CA VAL A 92 -5.18 9.92 -26.43
C VAL A 92 -5.78 8.66 -27.03
N HIS A 93 -6.86 8.79 -27.80
CA HIS A 93 -7.58 7.66 -28.42
C HIS A 93 -7.99 6.56 -27.43
N GLY A 94 -8.43 6.94 -26.22
CA GLY A 94 -8.84 5.99 -25.19
C GLY A 94 -7.68 5.25 -24.50
N LEU A 95 -6.44 5.59 -24.82
CA LEU A 95 -5.25 5.09 -24.14
C LEU A 95 -4.86 6.06 -23.04
N SER A 96 -4.83 5.55 -21.82
CA SER A 96 -4.43 6.28 -20.63
C SER A 96 -2.93 6.12 -20.33
N ALA A 97 -2.44 6.89 -19.36
CA ALA A 97 -1.08 6.76 -18.85
C ALA A 97 -0.87 5.37 -18.20
N ALA A 98 0.40 4.98 -18.01
CA ALA A 98 0.75 3.67 -17.44
C ALA A 98 0.09 3.42 -16.08
N LYS A 99 -0.02 4.45 -15.23
CA LYS A 99 -0.64 4.36 -13.91
C LYS A 99 -2.12 3.95 -13.95
N ASP A 100 -2.82 4.35 -15.01
CA ASP A 100 -4.25 4.14 -15.16
C ASP A 100 -4.55 2.89 -16.02
N GLY A 101 -3.74 2.65 -17.06
CA GLY A 101 -3.88 1.48 -17.93
C GLY A 101 -3.27 0.21 -17.35
N CYS A 102 -2.29 0.33 -16.44
CA CYS A 102 -1.63 -0.78 -15.77
C CYS A 102 -1.55 -0.56 -14.24
N PRO A 103 -2.71 -0.43 -13.55
CA PRO A 103 -2.76 -0.05 -12.15
C PRO A 103 -2.08 -1.09 -11.25
N VAL A 104 -2.26 -2.38 -11.50
CA VAL A 104 -1.64 -3.45 -10.70
C VAL A 104 -0.12 -3.43 -10.81
N THR A 105 0.40 -3.26 -12.02
CA THR A 105 1.85 -3.16 -12.23
C THR A 105 2.39 -1.89 -11.59
N CYS A 106 1.69 -0.76 -11.66
CA CYS A 106 2.17 0.52 -11.14
C CYS A 106 1.97 0.73 -9.62
N GLU A 107 0.89 0.23 -9.03
CA GLU A 107 0.61 0.35 -7.58
C GLU A 107 1.62 -0.43 -6.73
N ARG A 108 2.23 -1.49 -7.29
CA ARG A 108 3.31 -2.20 -6.61
C ARG A 108 4.50 -1.29 -6.26
N PHE A 109 4.60 -0.07 -6.81
CA PHE A 109 5.71 0.87 -6.58
C PHE A 109 5.47 1.92 -5.50
N ASP A 110 4.27 2.50 -5.40
CA ASP A 110 4.03 3.59 -4.46
C ASP A 110 4.29 3.15 -3.01
N PHE A 111 4.07 1.87 -2.72
CA PHE A 111 4.38 1.26 -1.44
C PHE A 111 5.88 1.16 -1.13
N TYR A 112 6.75 0.92 -2.13
CA TYR A 112 8.20 0.86 -1.89
C TYR A 112 8.81 2.24 -1.59
N LEU A 113 8.22 3.32 -2.08
CA LEU A 113 8.73 4.67 -1.84
C LEU A 113 8.25 5.22 -0.49
N GLN A 114 7.02 4.92 -0.10
CA GLN A 114 6.47 5.35 1.20
C GLN A 114 7.16 4.68 2.39
N ASN A 115 7.63 3.44 2.24
CA ASN A 115 8.33 2.71 3.31
C ASN A 115 9.83 3.06 3.47
N VAL A 116 10.34 4.06 2.74
CA VAL A 116 11.75 4.52 2.85
C VAL A 116 11.86 5.85 3.61
N ASN A 117 10.75 6.46 4.04
CA ASN A 117 10.76 7.70 4.85
C ASN A 117 9.75 7.63 6.04
N PRO A 118 10.20 7.38 7.28
CA PRO A 118 9.32 7.10 8.42
C PRO A 118 8.98 8.37 9.21
N GLN A 119 8.40 9.40 8.58
CA GLN A 119 8.03 10.61 9.32
C GLN A 119 6.58 11.08 9.17
N HIS A 120 5.84 10.84 8.08
CA HIS A 120 4.41 11.20 8.05
C HIS A 120 3.64 10.33 7.06
N GLY A 121 2.58 9.66 7.51
CA GLY A 121 1.69 8.92 6.64
C GLY A 121 0.37 8.55 7.32
N THR A 122 -0.68 9.29 7.00
CA THR A 122 -2.06 8.91 7.26
C THR A 122 -2.41 7.67 6.42
N PHE A 123 -2.94 6.63 7.08
CA PHE A 123 -3.34 5.39 6.41
C PHE A 123 -4.58 5.64 5.55
N THR A 124 -4.50 5.37 4.24
CA THR A 124 -5.66 5.38 3.34
C THR A 124 -6.26 3.98 3.22
N LYS A 125 -7.56 3.90 2.88
CA LYS A 125 -8.33 2.63 2.72
C LYS A 125 -7.61 1.55 1.88
N ARG A 126 -6.71 1.95 0.96
CA ARG A 126 -5.92 1.04 0.11
C ARG A 126 -4.88 0.22 0.87
N THR A 127 -4.42 0.67 2.04
CA THR A 127 -3.49 -0.09 2.90
C THR A 127 -4.18 -1.32 3.53
N CYS A 128 -5.50 -1.26 3.78
CA CYS A 128 -6.23 -2.37 4.39
C CYS A 128 -6.39 -3.57 3.46
N LEU A 129 -6.52 -3.38 2.13
CA LEU A 129 -6.67 -4.49 1.18
C LEU A 129 -5.36 -5.26 0.99
N TRP A 130 -4.22 -4.57 1.01
CA TRP A 130 -2.90 -5.24 1.00
C TRP A 130 -2.59 -5.93 2.32
N LEU A 131 -2.91 -5.31 3.48
CA LEU A 131 -2.83 -5.99 4.79
C LEU A 131 -3.68 -7.26 4.74
N TYR A 132 -4.92 -7.19 4.30
CA TYR A 132 -5.80 -8.36 4.19
C TYR A 132 -5.23 -9.49 3.31
N ILE A 133 -4.58 -9.18 2.18
CA ILE A 133 -4.00 -10.20 1.27
C ILE A 133 -2.64 -10.73 1.75
N ASN A 134 -1.81 -9.92 2.41
CA ASN A 134 -0.45 -10.32 2.82
C ASN A 134 -0.31 -10.72 4.30
N PHE A 135 -1.13 -10.20 5.21
CA PHE A 135 -1.14 -10.65 6.62
C PHE A 135 -1.69 -12.06 6.78
N SER A 136 -2.48 -12.58 5.84
CA SER A 136 -3.01 -13.94 5.93
C SER A 136 -1.94 -15.04 5.85
N GLN A 137 -0.67 -14.69 5.58
CA GLN A 137 0.46 -15.64 5.58
C GLN A 137 1.45 -15.48 6.75
N TYR A 138 1.36 -14.40 7.55
CA TYR A 138 2.32 -14.15 8.64
C TYR A 138 1.63 -13.61 9.90
N HIS A 139 1.56 -14.48 10.91
CA HIS A 139 1.16 -14.27 12.32
C HIS A 139 -0.32 -14.35 12.73
N SER A 140 -0.46 -14.95 13.91
CA SER A 140 -1.65 -15.46 14.60
C SER A 140 -2.17 -14.54 15.71
N ASP A 141 -1.72 -13.29 15.82
CA ASP A 141 -2.11 -12.41 16.94
C ASP A 141 -2.81 -11.14 16.43
N CYS A 142 -4.13 -11.22 16.31
CA CYS A 142 -5.00 -10.04 16.24
C CYS A 142 -5.13 -9.42 17.64
N SER A 143 -4.21 -8.52 18.00
CA SER A 143 -4.40 -7.67 19.18
C SER A 143 -5.34 -6.51 18.83
N SER A 144 -6.43 -6.43 19.58
CA SER A 144 -7.47 -5.41 19.53
C SER A 144 -6.98 -4.14 20.21
N ASP A 145 -6.94 -3.01 19.50
CA ASP A 145 -7.52 -1.73 19.93
C ASP A 145 -7.01 -0.59 19.03
N PHE A 146 -7.76 -0.32 17.96
CA PHE A 146 -7.63 0.93 17.22
C PHE A 146 -9.02 1.37 16.77
N VAL A 147 -9.56 2.42 17.41
CA VAL A 147 -10.84 3.03 17.05
C VAL A 147 -10.55 4.21 16.13
N LEU A 148 -10.93 4.10 14.85
CA LEU A 148 -10.88 5.23 13.92
C LEU A 148 -12.11 6.14 14.10
N PRO A 149 -11.97 7.47 14.05
CA PRO A 149 -13.06 8.39 14.28
C PRO A 149 -13.79 8.69 12.95
N PHE A 150 -14.65 7.78 12.50
CA PHE A 150 -15.58 8.08 11.40
C PHE A 150 -16.94 7.42 11.64
N PRO A 151 -18.04 8.19 11.77
CA PRO A 151 -19.39 7.63 11.90
C PRO A 151 -19.88 7.12 10.53
N GLY A 152 -20.22 5.83 10.45
CA GLY A 152 -20.94 5.24 9.30
C GLY A 152 -20.27 4.05 8.61
N LEU A 153 -19.02 3.72 8.94
CA LEU A 153 -18.41 2.46 8.50
C LEU A 153 -18.66 1.40 9.57
N LYS A 154 -19.29 0.27 9.18
CA LYS A 154 -19.29 -0.93 10.03
C LYS A 154 -17.84 -1.23 10.41
N SER A 155 -17.57 -1.36 11.71
CA SER A 155 -16.22 -1.55 12.24
C SER A 155 -15.47 -2.63 11.46
N ALA A 156 -14.19 -2.40 11.15
CA ALA A 156 -13.31 -3.39 10.53
C ALA A 156 -13.33 -4.74 11.29
N LYS A 157 -13.64 -4.70 12.59
CA LYS A 157 -13.91 -5.85 13.45
C LYS A 157 -14.96 -6.82 12.86
N ASN A 158 -16.02 -6.31 12.23
CA ASN A 158 -17.11 -7.15 11.71
C ASN A 158 -16.83 -7.69 10.31
N THR A 159 -16.06 -6.97 9.49
CA THR A 159 -15.66 -7.41 8.15
C THR A 159 -14.53 -8.44 8.21
N CYS A 160 -13.59 -8.33 9.15
CA CYS A 160 -12.58 -9.37 9.39
C CYS A 160 -13.19 -10.64 10.02
N LYS A 161 -14.16 -10.52 10.92
CA LYS A 161 -14.74 -11.67 11.63
C LYS A 161 -15.34 -12.73 10.69
N ALA A 162 -16.02 -12.30 9.63
CA ALA A 162 -16.61 -13.22 8.64
C ALA A 162 -15.58 -13.96 7.78
N LEU A 163 -14.33 -13.49 7.74
CA LEU A 163 -13.24 -14.08 6.96
C LEU A 163 -12.24 -14.88 7.81
N CYS A 164 -12.13 -14.55 9.10
CA CYS A 164 -11.29 -15.27 10.05
C CYS A 164 -11.92 -16.55 10.62
N GLU A 165 -13.25 -16.74 10.51
CA GLU A 165 -13.91 -17.93 11.08
C GLU A 165 -13.64 -19.25 10.32
N THR A 166 -12.99 -19.21 9.15
CA THR A 166 -12.52 -20.40 8.41
C THR A 166 -11.03 -20.70 8.54
N CYS A 167 -10.29 -19.95 9.36
CA CYS A 167 -8.90 -20.31 9.66
C CYS A 167 -8.89 -21.49 10.64
N SER A 168 -8.90 -22.73 10.11
CA SER A 168 -8.45 -23.91 10.86
C SER A 168 -7.13 -23.55 11.51
N ALA A 169 -7.09 -23.62 12.85
CA ALA A 169 -5.91 -23.33 13.64
C ALA A 169 -4.71 -24.04 13.00
N GLY A 170 -3.84 -23.25 12.35
CA GLY A 170 -2.58 -23.76 11.82
C GLY A 170 -1.82 -24.43 12.97
N PRO A 171 -1.00 -25.46 12.68
CA PRO A 171 -0.27 -26.17 13.72
C PRO A 171 0.46 -25.17 14.60
N THR A 172 0.15 -25.19 15.90
CA THR A 172 0.78 -24.36 16.91
C THR A 172 2.29 -24.48 16.74
N PRO A 173 3.03 -23.40 16.42
CA PRO A 173 4.46 -23.47 16.20
C PRO A 173 5.13 -23.93 17.51
N THR A 174 5.41 -25.24 17.58
CA THR A 174 5.99 -25.93 18.75
C THR A 174 7.51 -25.95 18.62
N ASN A 175 8.09 -24.86 18.12
CA ASN A 175 9.54 -24.73 18.07
C ASN A 175 9.95 -23.84 19.24
N ALA A 176 10.49 -24.47 20.28
CA ALA A 176 11.38 -23.80 21.21
C ALA A 176 12.35 -22.92 20.41
N PRO A 177 12.71 -21.72 20.89
CA PRO A 177 13.54 -20.78 20.16
C PRO A 177 14.85 -21.46 19.77
N THR A 178 14.97 -21.85 18.50
CA THR A 178 16.21 -22.41 17.98
C THR A 178 17.27 -21.33 18.12
N PRO A 179 18.38 -21.58 18.84
CA PRO A 179 19.39 -20.57 19.06
C PRO A 179 19.92 -20.07 17.71
N CYS A 180 19.71 -18.79 17.43
CA CYS A 180 20.11 -18.18 16.17
C CYS A 180 21.61 -17.89 16.21
N ASN A 181 22.40 -18.93 15.96
CA ASN A 181 23.83 -18.83 15.85
C ASN A 181 24.22 -18.46 14.41
N GLU A 182 24.83 -17.29 14.23
CA GLU A 182 25.36 -16.83 12.94
C GLU A 182 26.87 -16.59 13.08
N SER A 183 27.68 -17.18 12.18
CA SER A 183 29.09 -16.84 12.08
C SER A 183 29.33 -15.79 10.99
N ARG A 184 30.16 -14.78 11.30
CA ARG A 184 30.54 -13.73 10.33
C ARG A 184 31.23 -14.29 9.07
N LYS A 185 31.72 -15.52 9.12
CA LYS A 185 32.44 -16.19 8.01
C LYS A 185 31.50 -16.97 7.09
N ASP A 186 30.25 -17.19 7.50
CA ASP A 186 29.28 -18.01 6.78
C ASP A 186 28.93 -17.35 5.46
N LYS A 187 28.80 -18.16 4.41
CA LYS A 187 28.61 -17.70 3.03
C LYS A 187 27.19 -18.00 2.58
N TYR A 188 26.53 -17.00 2.02
CA TYR A 188 25.20 -17.12 1.43
C TYR A 188 25.24 -16.90 -0.08
N PHE A 189 24.23 -17.43 -0.77
CA PHE A 189 24.05 -17.31 -2.21
C PHE A 189 23.61 -15.90 -2.63
N VAL A 190 24.23 -15.33 -3.66
CA VAL A 190 23.85 -14.02 -4.21
C VAL A 190 23.25 -14.13 -5.61
N SER A 191 23.96 -14.79 -6.51
CA SER A 191 23.57 -14.95 -7.91
C SER A 191 24.49 -15.94 -8.63
N ILE A 192 24.10 -16.33 -9.85
CA ILE A 192 24.95 -17.08 -10.80
C ILE A 192 25.33 -16.12 -11.93
N LYS A 193 26.61 -16.10 -12.31
CA LYS A 193 27.08 -15.32 -13.46
C LYS A 193 26.75 -16.04 -14.78
N PRO A 194 26.77 -15.35 -15.94
CA PRO A 194 26.51 -15.98 -17.24
C PRO A 194 27.44 -17.16 -17.57
N ASN A 195 28.64 -17.18 -17.01
CA ASN A 195 29.59 -18.28 -17.14
C ASN A 195 29.36 -19.45 -16.15
N GLY A 196 28.20 -19.50 -15.50
CA GLY A 196 27.85 -20.51 -14.48
C GLY A 196 28.54 -20.31 -13.13
N LYS A 197 29.43 -19.32 -12.96
CA LYS A 197 30.14 -19.12 -11.69
C LYS A 197 29.19 -18.61 -10.60
N ILE A 198 29.08 -19.37 -9.51
CA ILE A 198 28.29 -19.01 -8.33
C ILE A 198 28.97 -17.83 -7.60
N VAL A 199 28.20 -16.80 -7.31
CA VAL A 199 28.62 -15.65 -6.51
C VAL A 199 28.06 -15.81 -5.10
N THR A 200 28.95 -15.88 -4.12
CA THR A 200 28.62 -15.92 -2.70
C THR A 200 29.20 -14.72 -1.97
N ARG A 201 28.59 -14.37 -0.84
CA ARG A 201 29.07 -13.31 0.06
C ARG A 201 29.01 -13.80 1.50
N LYS A 202 29.84 -13.21 2.37
CA LYS A 202 29.88 -13.56 3.80
C LYS A 202 28.87 -12.75 4.59
N CYS A 203 28.33 -13.28 5.68
CA CYS A 203 27.47 -12.51 6.59
C CYS A 203 28.16 -11.24 7.11
N GLY A 204 29.45 -11.31 7.45
CA GLY A 204 30.24 -10.13 7.84
C GLY A 204 30.45 -9.09 6.73
N TRP A 205 30.27 -9.45 5.46
CA TRP A 205 30.22 -8.45 4.37
C TRP A 205 28.85 -7.74 4.38
N LEU A 206 27.76 -8.49 4.58
CA LEU A 206 26.41 -7.95 4.60
C LEU A 206 26.19 -7.00 5.79
N SER A 207 26.67 -7.36 6.98
CA SER A 207 26.62 -6.53 8.18
C SER A 207 27.33 -5.17 7.99
N ARG A 208 28.40 -5.12 7.20
CA ARG A 208 29.14 -3.87 6.88
C ARG A 208 28.52 -3.05 5.74
N ASN A 209 27.48 -3.54 5.07
CA ASN A 209 26.87 -2.91 3.90
C ASN A 209 25.34 -2.77 4.10
N PRO A 210 24.89 -1.88 5.01
CA PRO A 210 23.47 -1.75 5.37
C PRO A 210 22.57 -1.41 4.17
N GLY A 211 23.04 -0.58 3.23
CA GLY A 211 22.30 -0.25 2.00
C GLY A 211 22.05 -1.45 1.07
N LYS A 212 22.77 -2.57 1.26
CA LYS A 212 22.54 -3.83 0.52
C LYS A 212 21.79 -4.87 1.37
N LYS A 213 21.65 -4.65 2.68
CA LYS A 213 21.01 -5.59 3.61
C LYS A 213 19.59 -5.95 3.18
N LEU A 214 18.72 -4.95 2.99
CA LEU A 214 17.33 -5.16 2.56
C LEU A 214 17.24 -5.95 1.25
N LEU A 215 18.09 -5.63 0.28
CA LEU A 215 18.09 -6.30 -1.03
C LEU A 215 18.49 -7.78 -0.95
N HIS A 216 19.40 -8.15 -0.06
CA HIS A 216 19.86 -9.54 0.06
C HIS A 216 18.99 -10.35 1.02
N CYS A 217 18.58 -9.77 2.15
CA CYS A 217 17.75 -10.44 3.14
C CYS A 217 16.34 -10.75 2.63
N GLY A 218 15.81 -9.94 1.69
CA GLY A 218 14.53 -10.22 1.04
C GLY A 218 14.57 -11.29 -0.06
N ARG A 219 15.73 -11.87 -0.36
CA ARG A 219 15.84 -12.94 -1.37
C ARG A 219 15.70 -14.31 -0.72
N THR A 220 14.96 -15.20 -1.40
CA THR A 220 14.75 -16.59 -0.99
C THR A 220 15.53 -17.59 -1.84
N SER A 221 16.33 -17.12 -2.80
CA SER A 221 17.07 -17.99 -3.71
C SER A 221 18.23 -18.71 -3.01
N SER A 222 18.38 -19.99 -3.30
CA SER A 222 19.49 -20.86 -2.89
C SER A 222 20.07 -21.56 -4.11
N HIS A 223 21.30 -22.07 -4.00
CA HIS A 223 21.92 -22.87 -5.06
C HIS A 223 23.03 -23.76 -4.51
N GLY A 224 22.93 -25.06 -4.75
CA GLY A 224 23.84 -26.07 -4.17
C GLY A 224 23.84 -25.97 -2.65
N ASP A 225 25.03 -25.91 -2.04
CA ASP A 225 25.20 -25.84 -0.58
C ASP A 225 25.02 -24.43 0.00
N PHE A 226 24.70 -23.44 -0.84
CA PHE A 226 24.53 -22.06 -0.40
C PHE A 226 23.06 -21.68 -0.29
N LEU A 227 22.63 -21.37 0.93
CA LEU A 227 21.29 -20.90 1.22
C LEU A 227 21.17 -19.39 1.04
N SER A 228 19.95 -18.87 1.20
CA SER A 228 19.67 -17.43 1.14
C SER A 228 20.29 -16.67 2.30
N ALA A 229 20.40 -15.35 2.17
CA ALA A 229 20.93 -14.49 3.24
C ALA A 229 20.10 -14.56 4.53
N SER A 230 18.77 -14.66 4.42
CA SER A 230 17.87 -14.73 5.59
C SER A 230 18.07 -16.00 6.41
N VAL A 231 18.40 -17.13 5.77
CA VAL A 231 18.60 -18.41 6.43
C VAL A 231 20.03 -18.54 6.96
N THR A 232 21.04 -18.14 6.17
CA THR A 232 22.45 -18.24 6.58
C THR A 232 22.86 -17.15 7.56
N CYS A 233 22.28 -15.94 7.44
CA CYS A 233 22.63 -14.78 8.26
C CYS A 233 21.41 -14.23 9.01
N PRO A 234 20.76 -15.03 9.88
CA PRO A 234 19.49 -14.69 10.50
C PRO A 234 19.58 -13.47 11.43
N PHE A 235 20.72 -13.27 12.11
CA PHE A 235 20.93 -12.13 12.99
C PHE A 235 21.18 -10.86 12.18
N THR A 236 22.06 -10.94 11.17
CA THR A 236 22.33 -9.82 10.27
C THR A 236 21.05 -9.40 9.53
N CYS A 237 20.20 -10.34 9.16
CA CYS A 237 18.93 -10.08 8.48
C CYS A 237 17.75 -9.75 9.42
N GLN A 238 17.94 -9.77 10.74
CA GLN A 238 16.86 -9.53 11.73
C GLN A 238 15.65 -10.46 11.52
N VAL A 239 15.93 -11.72 11.18
CA VAL A 239 14.90 -12.77 11.11
C VAL A 239 14.72 -13.42 12.47
N CYS A 240 15.81 -13.46 13.25
CA CYS A 240 15.76 -13.85 14.66
C CYS A 240 15.96 -12.63 15.56
N HIS A 241 15.24 -12.63 16.68
CA HIS A 241 15.35 -11.67 17.77
C HIS A 241 15.53 -12.41 19.09
#